data_AF-A0ABD3ZA60-F1
#
_entry.id   AF-A0ABD3ZA60-F1
#
_cell.length_a   1.000
_cell.length_b   1.000
_cell.length_c   1.000
_cell.angle_alpha   90.00
_cell.angle_beta   90.00
_cell.angle_gamma   90.00
#
_symmetry.space_group_name_H-M   'P 1'
#
loop_
_entity.id
_entity.type
_entity.pdbx_description
1 polymer ?
#
loop_
_entity_poly.entity_id
_entity_poly.type
_entity_poly.pdbx_seq_one_letter_code
_entity_poly.pdbx_strand_id
1 'polypeptide(L)' 'NILGPHSDKAWGGIDGGFEIPKDRNGQRLLWLDYEVDADGSILVKTYHRTYPEAPAFARNIKDGYEESDPIDIPSDQ' A
#
# COMPACT_ATOMS: atom_id res chain seq x y z
N ASN A 1 7.33 10.40 24.21
CA ASN A 1 5.97 9.85 24.34
C ASN A 1 5.57 9.39 22.95
N ILE A 2 5.75 8.10 22.64
CA ILE A 2 5.43 7.55 21.31
C ILE A 2 3.94 7.19 21.36
N LEU A 3 3.12 8.00 20.69
CA LEU A 3 1.71 7.72 20.50
C LEU A 3 1.62 6.62 19.43
N GLY A 4 1.37 5.38 19.87
CA GLY A 4 1.01 4.29 18.96
C GLY A 4 -0.35 4.58 18.29
N PRO A 5 -0.61 3.99 17.11
CA PRO A 5 -1.85 4.22 16.37
C PRO A 5 -3.05 3.85 17.23
N HIS A 6 -3.89 4.84 17.54
CA HIS A 6 -5.14 4.62 18.24
C HIS A 6 -6.20 4.20 17.22
N SER A 7 -6.92 3.11 17.53
CA SER A 7 -7.87 2.35 16.69
C SER A 7 -9.12 3.11 16.22
N ASP A 8 -9.09 4.45 16.16
CA ASP A 8 -10.21 5.24 15.68
C ASP A 8 -10.00 5.64 14.21
N LYS A 9 -10.95 5.24 13.34
CA LYS A 9 -10.97 5.54 11.89
C LYS A 9 -11.02 7.05 11.57
N ALA A 10 -10.99 7.91 12.59
CA ALA A 10 -11.13 9.35 12.50
C ALA A 10 -9.84 10.13 12.19
N TRP A 11 -8.64 9.53 12.25
CA TRP A 11 -7.37 10.30 12.15
C TRP A 11 -6.53 10.11 10.87
N GLY A 12 -6.93 9.23 9.95
CA GLY A 12 -6.09 8.85 8.79
C GLY A 12 -6.70 9.01 7.40
N GLY A 13 -7.96 9.46 7.31
CA GLY A 13 -8.73 9.40 6.06
C GLY A 13 -9.06 7.95 5.65
N ILE A 14 -9.53 7.74 4.42
CA ILE A 14 -9.89 6.41 3.87
C ILE A 14 -8.76 5.37 3.99
N ASP A 15 -7.51 5.83 4.00
CA ASP A 15 -6.31 4.98 4.00
C ASP A 15 -5.75 4.71 5.42
N GLY A 16 -6.47 5.06 6.51
CA GLY A 16 -6.07 4.70 7.88
C GLY A 16 -4.78 5.36 8.40
N GLY A 17 -4.24 6.37 7.71
CA GLY A 17 -3.00 7.07 8.08
C GLY A 17 -1.74 6.43 7.52
N PHE A 18 -1.86 5.41 6.67
CA PHE A 18 -0.74 4.83 5.95
C PHE A 18 -0.31 5.72 4.77
N GLU A 19 0.99 5.89 4.59
CA GLU A 19 1.56 6.49 3.37
C GLU A 19 2.04 5.37 2.44
N ILE A 20 1.41 5.25 1.27
CA ILE A 20 1.80 4.25 0.27
C ILE A 20 2.96 4.79 -0.57
N PRO A 21 4.05 4.03 -0.74
CA PRO A 21 5.17 4.41 -1.60
C PRO A 21 4.72 4.76 -3.01
N LYS A 22 5.36 5.79 -3.59
CA LYS A 22 5.05 6.31 -4.92
C LYS A 22 6.27 6.26 -5.81
N ASP A 23 6.05 5.95 -7.07
CA ASP A 23 7.05 6.11 -8.11
C ASP A 23 7.31 7.61 -8.38
N ARG A 24 8.39 7.91 -9.11
CA ARG A 24 8.79 9.24 -9.57
C ARG A 24 7.70 9.96 -10.37
N ASN A 25 6.79 9.20 -11.00
CA ASN A 25 5.65 9.74 -11.73
C ASN A 25 4.42 10.04 -10.83
N GLY A 26 4.52 9.80 -9.52
CA GLY A 26 3.47 10.02 -8.53
C GLY A 26 2.45 8.88 -8.39
N GLN A 27 2.57 7.82 -9.18
CA GLN A 27 1.72 6.64 -9.08
C GLN A 27 2.10 5.81 -7.86
N ARG A 28 1.10 5.20 -7.20
CA ARG A 28 1.30 4.35 -6.02
C ARG A 28 1.83 2.99 -6.47
N LEU A 29 2.86 2.48 -5.81
CA LEU A 29 3.49 1.21 -6.21
C LEU A 29 2.67 -0.03 -5.82
N LEU A 30 1.74 0.14 -4.87
CA LEU A 30 1.00 -0.95 -4.23
C LEU A 30 -0.48 -0.58 -4.07
N TRP A 31 -1.32 -1.60 -4.00
CA TRP A 31 -2.60 -1.54 -3.30
C TRP A 31 -2.37 -1.86 -1.83
N LEU A 32 -3.11 -1.20 -0.95
CA LEU A 32 -3.08 -1.45 0.48
C LEU A 32 -4.51 -1.72 0.93
N ASP A 33 -4.67 -2.86 1.60
CA ASP A 33 -5.85 -3.19 2.38
C ASP A 33 -5.43 -3.38 3.85
N TYR A 34 -6.33 -3.10 4.77
CA TYR A 34 -6.04 -3.26 6.19
C TYR A 34 -7.26 -3.65 7.02
N GLU A 35 -7.02 -4.47 8.02
CA GLU A 35 -8.00 -4.90 9.01
C GLU A 35 -7.51 -4.50 10.39
N VAL A 36 -8.44 -4.07 11.24
CA VAL A 36 -8.16 -3.73 12.64
C VAL A 36 -8.88 -4.74 13.51
N ASP A 37 -8.11 -5.51 14.28
CA ASP A 37 -8.62 -6.53 15.17
C ASP A 37 -9.20 -5.91 16.45
N ALA A 38 -10.00 -6.70 17.18
CA ALA A 38 -10.66 -6.25 18.40
C ALA A 38 -9.71 -5.84 19.53
N ASP A 39 -8.47 -6.36 19.51
CA ASP A 39 -7.40 -6.00 20.44
C ASP A 39 -6.63 -4.74 20.02
N GLY A 40 -6.99 -4.14 18.88
CA GLY A 40 -6.36 -2.96 18.30
C GLY A 40 -5.11 -3.26 17.47
N SER A 41 -4.78 -4.53 17.25
CA SER A 41 -3.74 -4.89 16.27
C SER A 41 -4.22 -4.62 14.84
N ILE A 42 -3.26 -4.37 13.94
CA ILE A 42 -3.55 -4.01 12.54
C ILE A 42 -2.87 -5.02 11.64
N LEU A 43 -3.67 -5.68 10.80
CA LEU A 43 -3.19 -6.52 9.71
C LEU A 43 -3.14 -5.67 8.44
N VAL A 44 -1.95 -5.50 7.88
CA VAL A 44 -1.74 -4.80 6.60
C VAL A 44 -1.51 -5.82 5.51
N LYS A 45 -2.22 -5.68 4.39
CA LYS A 45 -2.09 -6.51 3.20
C LYS A 45 -1.72 -5.63 2.01
N THR A 46 -0.66 -5.98 1.31
CA THR A 46 -0.16 -5.23 0.16
C THR A 46 -0.20 -6.08 -1.10
N TYR A 47 -0.58 -5.44 -2.21
CA TYR A 47 -0.72 -6.11 -3.50
C TYR A 47 -0.05 -5.31 -4.62
N HIS A 48 0.45 -6.02 -5.61
CA HIS A 48 1.14 -5.43 -6.74
C HIS A 48 0.19 -4.59 -7.59
N ARG A 49 0.67 -3.43 -8.03
CA ARG A 49 -0.09 -2.47 -8.82
C ARG A 49 0.70 -2.07 -10.05
N THR A 50 0.21 -2.44 -11.22
CA THR A 50 0.90 -2.40 -12.52
C THR A 50 0.49 -1.22 -13.40
N TYR A 51 -0.74 -0.71 -13.25
CA TYR A 51 -1.36 0.32 -14.10
C TYR A 51 -1.40 -0.06 -15.60
N PRO A 52 -2.19 -1.07 -16.01
CA PRO A 52 -2.19 -1.57 -17.38
C PRO A 52 -2.61 -0.52 -18.42
N GLU A 53 -3.41 0.47 -18.03
CA GLU A 53 -3.84 1.58 -18.91
C GLU A 53 -2.78 2.68 -19.07
N ALA A 54 -1.70 2.67 -18.28
CA ALA A 54 -0.60 3.62 -18.43
C ALA A 54 0.29 3.29 -19.64
N PRO A 55 1.03 4.26 -20.19
CA PRO A 55 2.06 3.99 -21.19
C PRO A 55 3.06 2.94 -20.70
N ALA A 56 3.54 2.05 -21.57
CA ALA A 56 4.37 0.90 -21.19
C ALA A 56 5.59 1.27 -20.33
N PHE A 57 6.22 2.42 -20.57
CA PHE A 57 7.39 2.89 -19.81
C PHE A 57 7.05 3.38 -18.39
N ALA A 58 5.78 3.67 -18.11
CA ALA A 58 5.28 4.17 -16.83
C ALA A 58 4.54 3.09 -16.04
N ARG A 59 4.46 1.86 -16.56
CA ARG A 59 3.87 0.72 -15.86
C ARG A 59 4.85 0.18 -14.84
N ASN A 60 4.35 -0.14 -13.67
CA ASN A 60 5.13 -0.80 -12.63
C ASN A 60 5.07 -2.32 -12.83
N ILE A 61 5.79 -2.84 -13.83
CA ILE A 61 5.86 -4.28 -14.11
C ILE A 61 7.05 -4.89 -13.38
N LYS A 62 6.79 -5.98 -12.64
CA LYS A 62 7.82 -6.76 -11.94
C LYS A 62 7.76 -8.22 -12.38
N ASP A 63 8.90 -8.79 -12.76
CA ASP A 63 8.97 -10.21 -13.16
C ASP A 63 8.45 -11.13 -12.05
N GLY A 64 7.52 -12.01 -12.43
CA GLY A 64 6.91 -12.97 -11.51
C GLY A 64 5.72 -12.44 -10.69
N TYR A 65 5.21 -11.24 -10.98
CA TYR A 65 4.03 -10.67 -10.32
C TYR A 65 3.03 -10.11 -11.35
N GLU A 66 1.75 -10.39 -11.13
CA GLU A 66 0.61 -9.84 -11.86
C GLU A 66 -0.11 -8.75 -11.06
N GLU A 67 -1.04 -8.03 -11.71
CA GLU A 67 -1.89 -7.06 -11.04
C GLU A 67 -2.65 -7.71 -9.88
N SER A 68 -2.63 -7.08 -8.71
CA SER A 68 -3.26 -7.56 -7.47
C SER A 68 -2.63 -8.82 -6.84
N ASP A 69 -1.49 -9.29 -7.33
CA ASP A 69 -0.76 -10.36 -6.64
C ASP A 69 -0.25 -9.89 -5.27
N PRO A 70 -0.31 -10.72 -4.22
CA PRO A 70 0.29 -10.40 -2.94
C PRO A 70 1.78 -10.12 -3.10
N ILE A 71 2.24 -8.96 -2.62
CA ILE A 71 3.65 -8.59 -2.68
C ILE A 71 4.03 -7.84 -1.40
N ASP A 72 5.26 -8.06 -0.94
CA ASP A 72 5.81 -7.32 0.18
C ASP A 72 6.20 -5.88 -0.22
N ILE A 73 6.34 -5.01 0.76
CA ILE A 73 6.77 -3.63 0.56
C ILE A 73 8.22 -3.65 0.03
N PRO A 74 8.50 -3.02 -1.13
CA PRO A 74 9.85 -2.98 -1.68
C PRO A 74 10.84 -2.41 -0.66
N SER A 75 11.95 -3.12 -0.43
CA SER A 75 12.95 -2.76 0.58
C SER A 75 13.89 -1.62 0.17
N ASP A 76 13.83 -1.19 -1.10
CA ASP A 76 14.78 -0.30 -1.76
C ASP A 76 14.20 1.08 -2.11
N GLN A 77 13.23 1.57 -1.33
CA GLN A 77 12.75 2.95 -1.41
C GLN A 77 13.77 3.96 -0.86
#